data_AF-A0A7K3UGN7-F1
#
_entry.id   AF-A0A7K3UGN7-F1
#
_cell.length_a   1.000
_cell.length_b   1.000
_cell.length_c   1.000
_cell.angle_alpha   90.00
_cell.angle_beta   90.00
_cell.angle_gamma   90.00
#
_symmetry.space_group_name_H-M   'P 1'
#
loop_
_entity.id
_entity.type
_entity.pdbx_description
1 polymer ?
#
loop_
_entity_poly.entity_id
_entity_poly.type
_entity_poly.pdbx_seq_one_letter_code
_entity_poly.pdbx_strand_id
1 'polypeptide(L)' 'MISADQIREYMEVRAADGTHMGTVDHLDGTTRIKLTKTDSEDGKHHLIPIDWVDHVDAHVHLSKNARDVRSQWATIN' A
#
# COMPACT_ATOMS: atom_id res chain seq x y z
N MET A 1 15.68 6.65 3.35
CA MET A 1 15.26 5.28 3.70
C MET A 1 13.93 5.42 4.41
N ILE A 2 12.88 4.79 3.89
CA ILE A 2 11.61 4.70 4.60
C ILE A 2 11.70 3.49 5.50
N SER A 3 11.46 3.70 6.79
CA SER A 3 11.41 2.61 7.75
C SER A 3 10.00 2.06 7.78
N ALA A 4 9.86 0.74 7.69
CA ALA A 4 8.59 0.05 7.85
C ALA A 4 7.89 0.42 9.18
N ASP A 5 8.66 0.82 10.19
CA ASP A 5 8.20 1.32 11.49
C ASP A 5 7.29 2.56 11.40
N GLN A 6 7.35 3.32 10.30
CA GLN A 6 6.48 4.47 10.07
C GLN A 6 5.09 4.07 9.57
N ILE A 7 4.97 2.89 8.96
CA ILE A 7 3.74 2.38 8.38
C ILE A 7 2.97 1.66 9.48
N ARG A 8 1.78 2.16 9.78
CA ARG A 8 0.90 1.61 10.80
C ARG A 8 -0.32 0.96 10.15
N GLU A 9 -0.87 -0.01 10.86
CA GLU A 9 -2.21 -0.52 10.56
C GLU A 9 -3.23 0.62 10.50
N TYR A 10 -4.24 0.46 9.65
CA TYR A 10 -5.29 1.44 9.33
C TYR A 10 -4.82 2.70 8.60
N MET A 11 -3.55 2.84 8.22
CA MET A 11 -3.11 3.96 7.39
C MET A 11 -3.65 3.84 5.96
N GLU A 12 -4.01 4.97 5.38
CA GLU A 12 -4.42 5.05 3.98
C GLU A 12 -3.18 4.95 3.07
N VAL A 13 -3.29 4.22 1.96
CA VAL A 13 -2.24 4.13 0.94
C VAL A 13 -2.70 4.86 -0.31
N ARG A 14 -1.91 5.86 -0.72
CA ARG A 14 -2.18 6.70 -1.88
C ARG A 14 -1.13 6.49 -2.95
N ALA A 15 -1.59 6.46 -4.20
CA ALA A 15 -0.72 6.51 -5.36
C ALA A 15 -0.11 7.91 -5.53
N ALA A 16 0.89 8.02 -6.42
CA ALA A 16 1.55 9.28 -6.78
C ALA A 16 0.58 10.32 -7.35
N ASP A 17 -0.52 9.88 -7.97
CA ASP A 17 -1.60 10.72 -8.48
C ASP A 17 -2.61 11.15 -7.39
N GLY A 18 -2.40 10.73 -6.13
CA GLY A 18 -3.27 10.99 -4.99
C GLY A 18 -4.47 10.04 -4.90
N THR A 19 -4.59 9.06 -5.79
CA THR A 19 -5.69 8.09 -5.76
C THR A 19 -5.54 7.13 -4.59
N HIS A 20 -6.64 6.91 -3.88
CA HIS A 20 -6.75 5.90 -2.82
C HIS A 20 -6.57 4.49 -3.38
N MET A 21 -5.53 3.79 -2.93
CA MET A 21 -5.22 2.40 -3.32
C MET A 21 -5.76 1.37 -2.34
N GLY A 22 -5.99 1.78 -1.09
CA GLY A 22 -6.47 0.90 -0.05
C GLY A 22 -5.96 1.32 1.32
N THR A 23 -6.29 0.53 2.33
CA THR A 23 -5.89 0.77 3.72
C THR A 23 -4.96 -0.35 4.20
N VAL A 24 -3.94 -0.01 4.98
CA VAL A 24 -3.00 -0.98 5.54
C VAL A 24 -3.72 -1.88 6.55
N ASP A 25 -3.74 -3.18 6.26
CA ASP A 25 -4.17 -4.23 7.20
C ASP A 25 -3.02 -4.57 8.15
N HIS A 26 -1.86 -4.90 7.58
CA HIS A 26 -0.67 -5.27 8.33
C HIS A 26 0.60 -5.13 7.47
N LEU A 27 1.79 -5.23 8.07
CA LEU A 27 3.03 -5.36 7.32
C LEU A 27 3.39 -6.84 7.16
N ASP A 28 3.54 -7.29 5.92
CA ASP A 28 4.02 -8.65 5.62
C ASP A 28 5.56 -8.65 5.74
N GLY A 29 6.03 -8.94 6.95
CA GLY A 29 7.44 -8.83 7.32
C GLY A 29 7.91 -7.37 7.34
N THR A 30 9.09 -7.10 6.80
CA THR A 30 9.71 -5.75 6.76
C THR A 30 9.79 -5.14 5.37
N THR A 31 9.24 -5.82 4.35
CA THR A 31 9.43 -5.43 2.94
C THR A 31 8.13 -5.17 2.19
N ARG A 32 6.97 -5.54 2.74
CA ARG A 32 5.68 -5.48 2.05
C ARG A 32 4.58 -5.00 2.97
N ILE A 33 3.67 -4.23 2.40
CA ILE A 33 2.47 -3.68 3.02
C ILE A 33 1.29 -4.51 2.55
N LYS A 34 0.57 -5.10 3.48
CA LYS A 34 -0.67 -5.83 3.20
C LYS A 34 -1.84 -4.87 3.31
N LEU A 35 -2.61 -4.76 2.23
CA LEU A 35 -3.84 -4.00 2.18
C LEU A 35 -5.02 -4.86 2.64
N THR A 36 -5.99 -4.19 3.26
CA THR A 36 -7.24 -4.83 3.63
C THR A 36 -8.10 -5.10 2.41
N LYS A 37 -8.66 -6.30 2.36
CA LYS A 37 -9.62 -6.70 1.33
C LYS A 37 -10.95 -5.94 1.42
N THR A 38 -11.29 -5.36 2.57
CA THR A 38 -12.55 -4.63 2.77
C THR A 38 -12.59 -3.31 2.00
N ASP A 39 -11.41 -2.76 1.73
CA ASP A 39 -11.21 -1.47 1.07
C ASP A 39 -10.74 -1.65 -0.39
N SER A 40 -10.62 -2.91 -0.82
CA SER A 40 -10.23 -3.29 -2.17
C SER A 40 -11.47 -3.60 -2.99
N GLU A 41 -11.57 -3.02 -4.18
CA GLU A 41 -12.75 -3.17 -5.06
C GLU A 41 -12.97 -4.63 -5.50
N ASP A 42 -11.91 -5.42 -5.61
CA ASP A 42 -11.97 -6.85 -5.97
C ASP A 42 -12.11 -7.79 -4.78
N GLY A 43 -12.17 -7.27 -3.55
CA GLY A 43 -12.41 -8.06 -2.33
C GLY A 43 -11.26 -9.00 -1.95
N LYS A 44 -10.04 -8.72 -2.40
CA LYS A 44 -8.83 -9.52 -2.12
C LYS A 44 -7.79 -8.70 -1.37
N HIS A 45 -6.81 -9.40 -0.80
CA HIS A 45 -5.68 -8.74 -0.16
C HIS A 45 -4.63 -8.40 -1.21
N HIS A 46 -4.14 -7.16 -1.21
CA HIS A 46 -3.04 -6.75 -2.06
C HIS A 46 -1.79 -6.52 -1.24
N LEU A 47 -0.65 -6.90 -1.79
CA LEU A 47 0.67 -6.68 -1.22
C LEU A 47 1.38 -5.62 -2.05
N ILE A 48 1.76 -4.53 -1.40
CA ILE A 48 2.53 -3.44 -1.98
C ILE A 48 3.96 -3.47 -1.41
N PRO A 49 5.00 -3.55 -2.26
CA PRO A 49 6.39 -3.47 -1.81
C PRO A 49 6.69 -2.10 -1.17
N ILE A 50 7.44 -2.09 -0.07
CA ILE A 50 7.87 -0.85 0.58
C ILE A 50 8.78 -0.01 -0.34
N ASP A 51 9.47 -0.65 -1.30
CA ASP A 51 10.23 0.01 -2.37
C ASP A 51 9.41 0.99 -3.20
N TRP A 52 8.09 0.83 -3.25
CA TRP A 52 7.23 1.76 -3.99
C TRP A 52 6.84 2.96 -3.16
N VAL A 53 7.07 2.94 -1.85
CA VAL A 53 6.75 4.06 -0.96
C VAL A 53 7.78 5.17 -1.19
N ASP A 54 7.28 6.36 -1.54
CA ASP A 54 8.07 7.56 -1.74
C ASP A 54 8.30 8.31 -0.42
N HIS A 55 7.25 8.44 0.39
CA HIS A 55 7.31 8.94 1.76
C HIS A 55 6.08 8.49 2.57
N VAL A 56 6.17 8.61 3.89
CA VAL A 56 5.07 8.34 4.82
C VAL A 56 4.84 9.57 5.69
N ASP A 57 3.61 10.08 5.69
CA ASP A 57 3.16 11.19 6.53
C ASP A 57 1.96 10.77 7.40
N ALA A 58 0.79 11.40 7.24
CA ALA A 58 -0.49 10.87 7.73
C ALA A 58 -0.95 9.64 6.93
N HIS A 59 -0.48 9.50 5.68
CA HIS A 59 -0.78 8.41 4.78
C HIS A 59 0.51 7.86 4.16
N VAL A 60 0.42 6.69 3.53
CA VAL A 60 1.52 6.10 2.78
C VAL A 60 1.45 6.61 1.36
N HIS A 61 2.45 7.38 0.93
CA HIS A 61 2.53 7.90 -0.44
C HIS A 61 3.42 7.02 -1.29
N LEU A 62 2.86 6.49 -2.38
CA LEU A 62 3.59 5.69 -3.35
C LEU A 62 4.19 6.59 -4.44
N SER A 63 5.35 6.17 -4.95
CA SER A 63 6.04 6.75 -6.11
C SER A 63 5.37 6.38 -7.45
N LYS A 64 4.42 5.44 -7.44
CA LYS A 64 3.71 4.93 -8.63
C LYS A 64 2.27 5.42 -8.68
N ASN A 65 1.77 5.63 -9.89
CA ASN A 65 0.36 5.98 -10.12
C ASN A 65 -0.57 4.79 -9.88
N ALA A 66 -1.86 5.09 -9.70
CA ALA A 66 -2.89 4.13 -9.40
C ALA A 66 -2.93 2.95 -10.37
N ARG A 67 -2.78 3.25 -11.66
CA ARG A 67 -2.79 2.27 -12.74
C ARG A 67 -1.61 1.30 -12.65
N ASP A 68 -0.41 1.82 -12.39
CA ASP A 68 0.81 1.01 -12.28
C ASP A 68 0.78 0.13 -11.04
N VAL A 69 0.32 0.68 -9.91
CA VAL A 69 0.14 -0.04 -8.65
C VAL A 69 -0.82 -1.21 -8.84
N ARG A 70 -2.03 -0.95 -9.38
CA ARG A 70 -3.03 -2.00 -9.64
C ARG A 70 -2.56 -3.08 -10.62
N SER A 71 -1.70 -2.73 -11.56
CA SER A 71 -1.17 -3.68 -12.55
C SER A 71 -0.01 -4.53 -12.03
N GLN A 72 0.70 -4.06 -11.00
CA GLN A 72 1.96 -4.68 -10.55
C GLN A 72 1.85 -5.25 -9.13
N TRP A 73 0.86 -4.85 -8.33
CA TRP A 73 0.72 -5.34 -6.96
C TRP A 73 0.51 -6.85 -6.94
N ALA A 74 0.90 -7.50 -5.84
CA ALA A 74 0.65 -8.92 -5.70
C ALA A 74 -0.70 -9.13 -5.00
N THR A 75 -1.62 -9.82 -5.66
CA THR A 75 -2.91 -10.17 -5.05
C THR A 75 -2.81 -11.55 -4.40
N ILE A 76 -3.22 -11.64 -3.15
CA ILE A 76 -3.32 -12.91 -2.40
C ILE A 76 -4.79 -13.19 -2.08
N ASN A 77 -5.14 -14.48 -2.08
CA ASN A 77 -6.51 -14.96 -1.93
C ASN A 77 -6.84 -15.32 -0.49
#